data_AF-A0AAD7G8S5-F1
#
_entry.id   AF-A0AAD7G8S5-F1
#
_cell.length_a   1.000
_cell.length_b   1.000
_cell.length_c   1.000
_cell.angle_alpha   90.00
_cell.angle_beta   90.00
_cell.angle_gamma   90.00
#
_symmetry.space_group_name_H-M   'P 1'
#
loop_
_entity.id
_entity.type
_entity.pdbx_description
1 polymer ?
#
loop_
_entity_poly.entity_id
_entity_poly.type
_entity_poly.pdbx_seq_one_letter_code
_entity_poly.pdbx_strand_id
1 'polypeptide(L)'
;MALVRQTHKLALTEEQRHMYASEKLMNFRWISKILATYSPHTLSSADFALADIQNYLSEIGQFAEVAYSAIPTQFIFENLAVLLEPSFPLEGYDSLRDALLVSSFIGNTATLPGYVAYRSQTKQLIVAFSGTATAMQAFYDVRALKHRHPSHRGQVHSGFWRLYKGIKSFALEGIRKGLAEHDVSEFVITGHSMGAAVSQLLLLDILRDENLISTGSIPLKLVVFGAPRSGTKNLVKYWKELLDARRTKYGDESISEYSVKTYNDGVPSLPPLTFGYRHYAQSPLYFVHGRLYRVPPDSREYALFHVTPDLEDEHVRPEHPRGGHNYYNGRDMEKFARRIGWLDKAMKTEGDWTELYRSRVAKHNR
;
A
#
# COMPACT_ATOMS: atom_id res chain seq x y z
N MET A 1 15.34 5.91 37.34
CA MET A 1 15.95 6.61 36.19
C MET A 1 14.85 7.16 35.32
N ALA A 2 14.68 8.47 35.30
CA ALA A 2 13.57 9.14 34.64
C ALA A 2 13.54 8.80 33.14
N LEU A 3 12.41 8.27 32.66
CA LEU A 3 12.11 8.21 31.23
C LEU A 3 12.05 9.64 30.72
N VAL A 4 13.07 10.04 29.95
CA VAL A 4 13.09 11.31 29.25
C VAL A 4 11.99 11.28 28.19
N ARG A 5 10.83 11.89 28.51
CA ARG A 5 9.89 12.37 27.50
C ARG A 5 10.52 13.57 26.80
N GLN A 6 11.42 13.35 25.85
CA GLN A 6 11.79 14.37 24.87
C GLN A 6 11.23 13.94 23.53
N THR A 7 9.99 14.37 23.26
CA THR A 7 9.61 14.64 21.87
C THR A 7 10.20 16.00 21.56
N HIS A 8 11.50 16.04 21.20
CA HIS A 8 11.99 17.19 20.44
C HIS A 8 11.12 17.25 19.19
N LYS A 9 10.17 18.19 19.14
CA LYS A 9 9.46 18.50 17.89
C LYS A 9 10.55 19.00 16.95
N LEU A 10 11.07 18.11 16.11
CA LEU A 10 11.98 18.45 15.03
C LEU A 10 11.42 19.67 14.31
N ALA A 11 12.17 20.77 14.36
CA ALA A 11 11.79 21.99 13.67
C ALA A 11 11.78 21.69 12.17
N LEU A 12 10.62 21.85 11.54
CA LEU A 12 10.48 21.58 10.11
C LEU A 12 11.35 22.54 9.31
N THR A 13 11.93 22.07 8.22
CA THR A 13 12.54 22.95 7.21
C THR A 13 11.47 23.75 6.48
N GLU A 14 11.87 24.75 5.71
CA GLU A 14 10.92 25.52 4.89
C GLU A 14 10.23 24.65 3.84
N GLU A 15 10.99 23.76 3.20
CA GLU A 15 10.51 22.80 2.21
C GLU A 15 9.48 21.85 2.85
N GLN A 16 9.77 21.34 4.05
CA GLN A 16 8.84 20.49 4.79
C GLN A 16 7.57 21.25 5.20
N ARG A 17 7.69 22.51 5.65
CA ARG A 17 6.52 23.35 5.96
C ARG A 17 5.64 23.54 4.73
N HIS A 18 6.23 23.85 3.58
CA HIS A 18 5.52 24.02 2.32
C HIS A 18 4.86 22.71 1.87
N MET A 19 5.59 21.60 1.91
CA MET A 19 5.07 20.26 1.62
C MET A 19 3.84 19.94 2.48
N TYR A 20 3.94 20.08 3.81
CA TYR A 20 2.83 19.80 4.71
C TYR A 20 1.66 20.78 4.58
N ALA A 21 1.91 22.04 4.22
CA ALA A 21 0.85 23.01 3.92
C ALA A 21 0.10 22.67 2.61
N SER A 22 0.76 21.95 1.70
CA SER A 22 0.21 21.55 0.40
C SER A 22 -0.61 20.25 0.45
N GLU A 23 -0.62 19.52 1.56
CA GLU A 23 -1.41 18.30 1.74
C GLU A 23 -2.90 18.54 1.48
N LYS A 24 -3.52 17.62 0.75
CA LYS A 24 -4.97 17.63 0.47
C LYS A 24 -5.63 16.30 0.80
N LEU A 25 -4.86 15.22 0.87
CA LEU A 25 -5.38 13.90 1.23
C LEU A 25 -5.42 13.72 2.75
N MET A 26 -6.27 12.81 3.22
CA MET A 26 -6.37 12.47 4.63
C MET A 26 -5.17 11.63 5.05
N ASN A 27 -4.36 12.13 5.98
CA ASN A 27 -3.19 11.41 6.52
C ASN A 27 -3.47 10.59 7.78
N PHE A 28 -4.70 10.64 8.31
CA PHE A 28 -5.16 9.86 9.47
C PHE A 28 -4.35 10.03 10.77
N ARG A 29 -3.50 11.06 10.87
CA ARG A 29 -2.69 11.37 12.06
C ARG A 29 -3.53 11.57 13.32
N TRP A 30 -4.73 12.15 13.18
CA TRP A 30 -5.66 12.33 14.29
C TRP A 30 -6.20 10.98 14.81
N ILE A 31 -6.41 9.99 13.95
CA ILE A 31 -6.78 8.62 14.33
C ILE A 31 -5.62 7.96 15.06
N SER A 32 -4.40 8.12 14.54
CA SER A 32 -3.20 7.60 15.21
C SER A 32 -3.11 8.12 16.64
N LYS A 33 -3.31 9.43 16.85
CA LYS A 33 -3.30 10.06 18.17
C LYS A 33 -4.34 9.49 19.16
N ILE A 34 -5.50 9.02 18.67
CA ILE A 34 -6.61 8.58 19.53
C ILE A 34 -6.61 7.06 19.72
N LEU A 35 -6.29 6.30 18.67
CA LEU A 35 -6.52 4.85 18.62
C LEU A 35 -5.25 4.02 18.45
N ALA A 36 -4.14 4.61 18.00
CA ALA A 36 -2.90 3.85 17.87
C ALA A 36 -2.25 3.64 19.23
N THR A 37 -1.70 2.44 19.40
CA THR A 37 -0.94 2.06 20.59
C THR A 37 0.54 1.93 20.23
N TYR A 38 1.39 2.41 21.14
CA TYR A 38 2.83 2.16 21.09
C TYR A 38 3.13 0.76 21.59
N SER A 39 3.98 0.05 20.86
CA SER A 39 4.57 -1.21 21.34
C SER A 39 5.44 -0.95 22.58
N PRO A 40 5.46 -1.87 23.56
CA PRO A 40 6.47 -1.84 24.61
C PRO A 40 7.89 -2.13 24.07
N HIS A 41 8.01 -2.72 22.88
CA HIS A 41 9.30 -2.94 22.21
C HIS A 41 9.79 -1.64 21.54
N THR A 42 11.00 -1.21 21.90
CA THR A 42 11.72 -0.12 21.22
C THR A 42 12.56 -0.71 20.10
N LEU A 43 12.35 -0.24 18.88
CA LEU A 43 13.09 -0.68 17.70
C LEU A 43 14.52 -0.17 17.73
N SER A 44 15.47 -1.04 17.39
CA SER A 44 16.90 -0.77 17.36
C SER A 44 17.53 -1.22 16.04
N SER A 45 18.86 -1.13 15.91
CA SER A 45 19.58 -1.58 14.71
C SER A 45 19.45 -3.09 14.48
N ALA A 46 19.22 -3.87 15.54
CA ALA A 46 18.93 -5.31 15.45
C ALA A 46 17.62 -5.60 14.70
N ASP A 47 16.70 -4.63 14.72
CA ASP A 47 15.39 -4.73 14.07
C ASP A 47 15.43 -4.25 12.62
N PHE A 48 16.57 -3.79 12.07
CA PHE A 48 16.60 -3.33 10.69
C PHE A 48 16.13 -4.41 9.71
N ALA A 49 15.24 -4.01 8.81
CA ALA A 49 14.94 -4.81 7.63
C ALA A 49 16.13 -4.74 6.66
N LEU A 50 16.28 -5.78 5.83
CA LEU A 50 17.33 -5.80 4.81
C LEU A 50 17.07 -4.68 3.79
N ALA A 51 18.15 -4.03 3.33
CA ALA A 51 18.06 -2.94 2.36
C ALA A 51 17.33 -3.36 1.07
N ASP A 52 17.58 -4.59 0.59
CA ASP A 52 16.92 -5.15 -0.59
C ASP A 52 15.40 -5.26 -0.42
N ILE A 53 14.92 -5.53 0.80
CA ILE A 53 13.49 -5.54 1.09
C ILE A 53 12.93 -4.11 0.98
N GLN A 54 13.63 -3.12 1.53
CA GLN A 54 13.19 -1.72 1.44
C GLN A 54 13.14 -1.24 -0.03
N ASN A 55 14.14 -1.60 -0.83
CA ASN A 55 14.17 -1.30 -2.27
C ASN A 55 13.00 -1.97 -2.99
N TYR A 56 12.83 -3.29 -2.80
CA TYR A 56 11.72 -4.04 -3.38
C TYR A 56 10.35 -3.45 -3.03
N LEU A 57 10.14 -3.02 -1.78
CA LEU A 57 8.91 -2.36 -1.36
C LEU A 57 8.71 -1.00 -2.03
N SER A 58 9.78 -0.23 -2.23
CA SER A 58 9.73 1.03 -2.97
C SER A 58 9.34 0.80 -4.44
N GLU A 59 9.87 -0.25 -5.08
CA GLU A 59 9.50 -0.64 -6.45
C GLU A 59 8.02 -1.00 -6.55
N ILE A 60 7.55 -1.93 -5.71
CA ILE A 60 6.16 -2.38 -5.75
C ILE A 60 5.19 -1.27 -5.27
N GLY A 61 5.65 -0.37 -4.40
CA GLY A 61 4.91 0.80 -3.94
C GLY A 61 4.46 1.72 -5.07
N GLN A 62 5.29 1.87 -6.12
CA GLN A 62 4.95 2.65 -7.31
C GLN A 62 3.67 2.15 -7.99
N PHE A 63 3.46 0.83 -8.03
CA PHE A 63 2.25 0.25 -8.61
C PHE A 63 1.02 0.46 -7.71
N ALA A 64 1.19 0.38 -6.38
CA ALA A 64 0.12 0.71 -5.45
C ALA A 64 -0.30 2.18 -5.55
N GLU A 65 0.63 3.09 -5.82
CA GLU A 65 0.38 4.52 -6.03
C GLU A 65 -0.34 4.80 -7.35
N VAL A 66 0.12 4.22 -8.47
CA VAL A 66 -0.51 4.40 -9.80
C VAL A 66 -1.99 4.01 -9.79
N ALA A 67 -2.38 3.04 -8.97
CA ALA A 67 -3.78 2.66 -8.82
C ALA A 67 -4.69 3.84 -8.39
N TYR A 68 -4.16 4.85 -7.68
CA TYR A 68 -4.92 6.04 -7.25
C TYR A 68 -5.11 7.09 -8.35
N SER A 69 -4.61 6.85 -9.56
CA SER A 69 -4.63 7.86 -10.61
C SER A 69 -6.05 8.38 -10.89
N ALA A 70 -6.17 9.71 -11.01
CA ALA A 70 -7.40 10.37 -11.44
C ALA A 70 -7.62 10.30 -12.97
N ILE A 71 -6.58 9.92 -13.72
CA ILE A 71 -6.64 9.72 -15.18
C ILE A 71 -6.66 8.22 -15.51
N PRO A 72 -7.20 7.82 -16.68
CA PRO A 72 -7.25 6.41 -17.08
C PRO A 72 -5.90 5.72 -17.02
N THR A 73 -5.84 4.55 -16.38
CA THR A 73 -4.60 3.75 -16.29
C THR A 73 -4.05 3.41 -17.67
N GLN A 74 -4.92 3.14 -18.65
CA GLN A 74 -4.51 2.91 -20.04
C GLN A 74 -3.65 4.06 -20.59
N PHE A 75 -4.11 5.31 -20.41
CA PHE A 75 -3.37 6.48 -20.87
C PHE A 75 -2.00 6.58 -20.19
N ILE A 76 -1.91 6.28 -18.90
CA ILE A 76 -0.63 6.29 -18.18
C ILE A 76 0.37 5.35 -18.84
N PHE A 77 -0.04 4.10 -19.06
CA PHE A 77 0.85 3.07 -19.60
C PHE A 77 1.23 3.33 -21.06
N GLU A 78 0.31 3.88 -21.87
CA GLU A 78 0.61 4.30 -23.26
C GLU A 78 1.58 5.49 -23.34
N ASN A 79 1.66 6.31 -22.29
CA ASN A 79 2.46 7.53 -22.26
C ASN A 79 3.62 7.48 -21.26
N LEU A 80 4.01 6.29 -20.78
CA LEU A 80 5.05 6.14 -19.74
C LEU A 80 6.35 6.85 -20.09
N ALA A 81 6.80 6.77 -21.35
CA ALA A 81 8.04 7.41 -21.79
C ALA A 81 8.08 8.91 -21.45
N VAL A 82 6.97 9.63 -21.69
CA VAL A 82 6.86 11.07 -21.39
C VAL A 82 6.59 11.27 -19.90
N LEU A 83 5.69 10.48 -19.30
CA LEU A 83 5.28 10.67 -17.91
C LEU A 83 6.40 10.41 -16.90
N LEU A 84 7.41 9.62 -17.27
CA LEU A 84 8.60 9.33 -16.47
C LEU A 84 9.70 10.40 -16.58
N GLU A 85 9.60 11.35 -17.51
CA GLU A 85 10.59 12.41 -17.67
C GLU A 85 10.69 13.31 -16.43
N PRO A 86 11.84 13.98 -16.20
CA PRO A 86 11.96 15.02 -15.19
C PRO A 86 10.82 16.05 -15.33
N SER A 87 10.30 16.51 -14.19
CA SER A 87 9.14 17.40 -14.13
C SER A 87 7.77 16.79 -14.51
N PHE A 88 7.67 15.56 -15.01
CA PHE A 88 6.39 14.85 -15.22
C PHE A 88 5.89 14.07 -14.00
N PRO A 89 4.59 13.72 -13.92
CA PRO A 89 4.00 13.18 -12.70
C PRO A 89 4.66 11.91 -12.16
N LEU A 90 5.26 11.09 -13.04
CA LEU A 90 5.89 9.82 -12.70
C LEU A 90 7.43 9.89 -12.66
N GLU A 91 8.00 11.09 -12.57
CA GLU A 91 9.42 11.26 -12.25
C GLU A 91 9.79 10.47 -10.98
N GLY A 92 10.77 9.58 -11.07
CA GLY A 92 11.19 8.68 -9.98
C GLY A 92 10.32 7.41 -9.81
N TYR A 93 9.51 7.06 -10.82
CA TYR A 93 8.78 5.79 -10.90
C TYR A 93 9.49 4.81 -11.84
N ASP A 94 10.78 4.58 -11.60
CA ASP A 94 11.63 3.80 -12.50
C ASP A 94 11.17 2.36 -12.71
N SER A 95 10.46 1.78 -11.74
CA SER A 95 9.95 0.41 -11.81
C SER A 95 8.79 0.23 -12.78
N LEU A 96 8.24 1.33 -13.32
CA LEU A 96 7.23 1.30 -14.38
C LEU A 96 7.84 1.22 -15.78
N ARG A 97 9.14 1.49 -15.96
CA ARG A 97 9.79 1.59 -17.29
C ARG A 97 9.60 0.36 -18.16
N ASP A 98 9.61 -0.83 -17.56
CA ASP A 98 9.48 -2.12 -18.24
C ASP A 98 8.10 -2.77 -18.08
N ALA A 99 7.15 -2.02 -17.53
CA ALA A 99 5.81 -2.51 -17.20
C ALA A 99 4.85 -2.35 -18.37
N LEU A 100 4.17 -3.45 -18.70
CA LEU A 100 3.10 -3.52 -19.70
C LEU A 100 1.76 -3.61 -18.98
N LEU A 101 0.77 -2.85 -19.43
CA LEU A 101 -0.59 -2.97 -18.90
C LEU A 101 -1.27 -4.19 -19.51
N VAL A 102 -1.69 -5.13 -18.67
CA VAL A 102 -2.45 -6.32 -19.09
C VAL A 102 -3.94 -5.99 -19.14
N SER A 103 -4.44 -5.34 -18.08
CA SER A 103 -5.83 -4.91 -17.95
C SER A 103 -5.96 -3.80 -16.91
N SER A 104 -6.97 -2.95 -17.06
CA SER A 104 -7.41 -2.03 -16.01
C SER A 104 -8.92 -2.15 -15.83
N PHE A 105 -9.42 -1.94 -14.62
CA PHE A 105 -10.82 -2.16 -14.29
C PHE A 105 -11.27 -1.29 -13.11
N ILE A 106 -12.58 -1.10 -13.02
CA ILE A 106 -13.24 -0.34 -11.96
C ILE A 106 -14.29 -1.26 -11.32
N GLY A 107 -14.20 -1.47 -10.01
CA GLY A 107 -15.14 -2.29 -9.27
C GLY A 107 -16.53 -1.65 -9.20
N ASN A 108 -17.57 -2.48 -9.15
CA ASN A 108 -18.97 -2.05 -9.09
C ASN A 108 -19.38 -1.45 -7.73
N THR A 109 -18.48 -1.42 -6.74
CA THR A 109 -18.70 -0.83 -5.42
C THR A 109 -17.67 0.26 -5.18
N ALA A 110 -18.15 1.45 -4.81
CA ALA A 110 -17.32 2.64 -4.56
C ALA A 110 -16.36 3.00 -5.71
N THR A 111 -16.71 2.57 -6.94
CA THR A 111 -15.94 2.78 -8.17
C THR A 111 -14.45 2.50 -7.98
N LEU A 112 -14.09 1.43 -7.26
CA LEU A 112 -12.72 1.15 -6.85
C LEU A 112 -11.82 0.81 -8.04
N PRO A 113 -10.80 1.62 -8.38
CA PRO A 113 -9.87 1.26 -9.44
C PRO A 113 -8.93 0.12 -9.05
N GLY A 114 -8.64 -0.76 -10.01
CA GLY A 114 -7.56 -1.72 -9.95
C GLY A 114 -7.04 -2.04 -11.35
N TYR A 115 -5.86 -2.65 -11.41
CA TYR A 115 -5.26 -3.04 -12.68
C TYR A 115 -4.29 -4.20 -12.52
N VAL A 116 -3.94 -4.82 -13.65
CA VAL A 116 -2.90 -5.84 -13.76
C VAL A 116 -1.85 -5.35 -14.74
N ALA A 117 -0.59 -5.37 -14.32
CA ALA A 117 0.56 -5.06 -15.15
C ALA A 117 1.59 -6.20 -15.11
N TYR A 118 2.34 -6.36 -16.18
CA TYR A 118 3.43 -7.33 -16.27
C TYR A 118 4.76 -6.59 -16.43
N ARG A 119 5.71 -6.82 -15.54
CA ARG A 119 7.08 -6.30 -15.63
C ARG A 119 7.93 -7.27 -16.41
N SER A 120 8.32 -6.88 -17.61
CA SER A 120 8.97 -7.76 -18.58
C SER A 120 10.39 -8.16 -18.18
N GLN A 121 11.15 -7.30 -17.48
CA GLN A 121 12.52 -7.62 -17.07
C GLN A 121 12.58 -8.57 -15.88
N THR A 122 11.71 -8.35 -14.88
CA THR A 122 11.65 -9.18 -13.67
C THR A 122 10.68 -10.36 -13.78
N LYS A 123 9.92 -10.44 -14.89
CA LYS A 123 8.87 -11.44 -15.13
C LYS A 123 7.80 -11.47 -14.03
N GLN A 124 7.49 -10.29 -13.48
CA GLN A 124 6.50 -10.14 -12.41
C GLN A 124 5.13 -9.80 -12.99
N LEU A 125 4.12 -10.58 -12.61
CA LEU A 125 2.73 -10.15 -12.76
C LEU A 125 2.33 -9.38 -11.50
N ILE A 126 1.80 -8.17 -11.65
CA ILE A 126 1.40 -7.32 -10.53
C ILE A 126 -0.08 -6.99 -10.67
N VAL A 127 -0.88 -7.33 -9.66
CA VAL A 127 -2.24 -6.81 -9.50
C VAL A 127 -2.23 -5.75 -8.40
N ALA A 128 -2.71 -4.55 -8.73
CA ALA A 128 -2.71 -3.40 -7.83
C ALA A 128 -4.12 -2.87 -7.60
N PHE A 129 -4.44 -2.61 -6.34
CA PHE A 129 -5.71 -2.02 -5.93
C PHE A 129 -5.48 -0.67 -5.26
N SER A 130 -6.25 0.32 -5.69
CA SER A 130 -6.27 1.62 -5.05
C SER A 130 -7.00 1.59 -3.71
N GLY A 131 -6.87 2.65 -2.94
CA GLY A 131 -7.78 2.94 -1.83
C GLY A 131 -8.95 3.80 -2.29
N THR A 132 -9.63 4.43 -1.36
CA THR A 132 -10.72 5.36 -1.68
C THR A 132 -10.45 6.72 -1.06
N ALA A 133 -10.69 7.79 -1.82
CA ALA A 133 -10.61 9.17 -1.35
C ALA A 133 -11.61 9.46 -0.20
N THR A 134 -12.64 8.63 -0.08
CA THR A 134 -13.65 8.69 0.98
C THR A 134 -13.40 7.62 2.05
N ALA A 135 -12.14 7.24 2.30
CA ALA A 135 -11.77 6.19 3.26
C ALA A 135 -12.40 6.40 4.65
N MET A 136 -12.69 7.66 4.99
CA MET A 136 -13.52 8.03 6.14
C MET A 136 -14.99 7.60 6.02
N GLN A 137 -15.71 7.93 4.94
CA GLN A 137 -17.09 7.47 4.71
C GLN A 137 -17.17 5.94 4.58
N ALA A 138 -16.26 5.30 3.85
CA ALA A 138 -16.21 3.83 3.78
C ALA A 138 -16.00 3.18 5.16
N PHE A 139 -15.41 3.93 6.10
CA PHE A 139 -15.17 3.51 7.47
C PHE A 139 -16.32 3.87 8.44
N TYR A 140 -17.02 4.99 8.24
CA TYR A 140 -18.17 5.42 9.05
C TYR A 140 -19.51 4.82 8.61
N ASP A 141 -19.77 4.70 7.30
CA ASP A 141 -20.97 4.05 6.75
C ASP A 141 -21.00 2.55 7.04
N VAL A 142 -19.83 2.01 7.38
CA VAL A 142 -19.65 0.64 7.83
C VAL A 142 -19.38 0.71 9.33
N ARG A 143 -20.46 0.73 10.15
CA ARG A 143 -20.34 0.18 11.52
C ARG A 143 -19.48 -1.09 11.41
N ALA A 144 -18.54 -1.33 12.34
CA ALA A 144 -17.57 -2.44 12.37
C ALA A 144 -18.25 -3.84 12.38
N LEU A 145 -19.04 -4.08 11.34
CA LEU A 145 -19.98 -5.13 11.16
C LEU A 145 -19.21 -6.24 10.49
N LYS A 146 -19.31 -7.38 11.14
CA LYS A 146 -18.62 -8.58 10.74
C LYS A 146 -19.54 -9.33 9.78
N HIS A 147 -19.08 -9.52 8.56
CA HIS A 147 -19.69 -10.45 7.62
C HIS A 147 -19.04 -11.83 7.80
N ARG A 148 -19.83 -12.91 7.89
CA ARG A 148 -19.28 -14.27 7.99
C ARG A 148 -18.56 -14.60 6.69
N HIS A 149 -17.28 -14.98 6.77
CA HIS A 149 -16.51 -15.31 5.58
C HIS A 149 -17.06 -16.60 4.93
N PRO A 150 -17.08 -16.75 3.59
CA PRO A 150 -17.57 -17.97 2.93
C PRO A 150 -16.83 -19.25 3.29
N SER A 151 -15.60 -19.16 3.83
CA SER A 151 -14.91 -20.33 4.40
C SER A 151 -15.55 -20.85 5.69
N HIS A 152 -16.46 -20.08 6.31
CA HIS A 152 -17.00 -20.29 7.65
C HIS A 152 -15.97 -20.30 8.78
N ARG A 153 -14.69 -20.00 8.48
CA ARG A 153 -13.55 -19.98 9.42
C ARG A 153 -13.29 -18.58 9.98
N GLY A 154 -14.35 -17.86 10.34
CA GLY A 154 -14.26 -16.50 10.90
C GLY A 154 -15.09 -15.47 10.13
N GLN A 155 -14.82 -14.20 10.43
CA GLN A 155 -15.56 -13.06 9.89
C GLN A 155 -14.60 -12.00 9.34
N VAL A 156 -15.08 -11.29 8.32
CA VAL A 156 -14.42 -10.19 7.60
C VAL A 156 -15.20 -8.90 7.82
N HIS A 157 -14.56 -7.75 7.73
CA HIS A 157 -15.23 -6.45 7.72
C HIS A 157 -16.18 -6.37 6.52
N SER A 158 -17.47 -6.09 6.76
CA SER A 158 -18.51 -6.13 5.72
C SER A 158 -18.24 -5.15 4.57
N GLY A 159 -17.68 -3.98 4.88
CA GLY A 159 -17.29 -2.97 3.89
C GLY A 159 -16.20 -3.47 2.95
N PHE A 160 -15.10 -4.00 3.50
CA PHE A 160 -14.00 -4.54 2.69
C PHE A 160 -14.44 -5.76 1.90
N TRP A 161 -15.32 -6.59 2.47
CA TRP A 161 -15.92 -7.71 1.76
C TRP A 161 -16.78 -7.26 0.57
N ARG A 162 -17.59 -6.21 0.74
CA ARG A 162 -18.42 -5.65 -0.34
C ARG A 162 -17.56 -5.11 -1.48
N LEU A 163 -16.51 -4.35 -1.14
CA LEU A 163 -15.55 -3.82 -2.12
C LEU A 163 -14.86 -4.94 -2.89
N TYR A 164 -14.32 -5.94 -2.17
CA TYR A 164 -13.69 -7.10 -2.78
C TYR A 164 -14.63 -7.85 -3.71
N LYS A 165 -15.86 -8.15 -3.28
CA LYS A 165 -16.86 -8.79 -4.16
C LYS A 165 -17.16 -7.97 -5.43
N GLY A 166 -17.20 -6.64 -5.31
CA GLY A 166 -17.48 -5.74 -6.42
C GLY A 166 -16.37 -5.67 -7.47
N ILE A 167 -15.14 -6.10 -7.14
CA ILE A 167 -13.98 -6.04 -8.04
C ILE A 167 -13.39 -7.41 -8.40
N LYS A 168 -13.74 -8.46 -7.63
CA LYS A 168 -13.16 -9.81 -7.72
C LYS A 168 -13.15 -10.37 -9.14
N SER A 169 -14.29 -10.35 -9.86
CA SER A 169 -14.39 -10.97 -11.19
C SER A 169 -13.43 -10.32 -12.19
N PHE A 170 -13.37 -8.99 -12.22
CA PHE A 170 -12.48 -8.23 -13.11
C PHE A 170 -11.01 -8.49 -12.80
N ALA A 171 -10.66 -8.52 -11.50
CA ALA A 171 -9.29 -8.84 -11.09
C ALA A 171 -8.89 -10.26 -11.51
N LEU A 172 -9.75 -11.26 -11.29
CA LEU A 172 -9.47 -12.64 -11.68
C LEU A 172 -9.33 -12.80 -13.20
N GLU A 173 -10.17 -12.11 -13.98
CA GLU A 173 -10.05 -12.08 -15.44
C GLU A 173 -8.71 -11.48 -15.90
N GLY A 174 -8.34 -10.31 -15.36
CA GLY A 174 -7.07 -9.67 -15.66
C GLY A 174 -5.84 -10.51 -15.27
N ILE A 175 -5.90 -11.20 -14.13
CA ILE A 175 -4.84 -12.10 -13.67
C ILE A 175 -4.72 -13.30 -14.61
N ARG A 176 -5.84 -13.93 -14.98
CA ARG A 176 -5.82 -15.06 -15.94
C ARG A 176 -5.24 -14.66 -17.28
N LYS A 177 -5.64 -13.48 -17.79
CA LYS A 177 -5.08 -12.91 -19.01
C LYS A 177 -3.56 -12.77 -18.90
N GLY A 178 -3.07 -12.16 -17.82
CA GLY A 178 -1.63 -11.96 -17.61
C GLY A 178 -0.84 -13.26 -17.49
N LEU A 179 -1.37 -14.27 -16.79
CA LEU A 179 -0.76 -15.59 -16.68
C LEU A 179 -0.77 -16.37 -18.02
N ALA A 180 -1.73 -16.09 -18.91
CA ALA A 180 -1.83 -16.74 -20.21
C ALA A 180 -0.95 -16.07 -21.29
N GLU A 181 -0.79 -14.75 -21.23
CA GLU A 181 -0.08 -13.95 -22.24
C GLU A 181 1.42 -13.77 -21.94
N HIS A 182 1.86 -14.02 -20.71
CA HIS A 182 3.22 -13.73 -20.27
C HIS A 182 3.88 -14.88 -19.50
N ASP A 183 5.21 -14.94 -19.57
CA ASP A 183 6.03 -15.86 -18.79
C ASP A 183 6.25 -15.29 -17.38
N VAL A 184 5.44 -15.73 -16.42
CA VAL A 184 5.41 -15.18 -15.06
C VAL A 184 6.26 -16.02 -14.11
N SER A 185 7.31 -15.43 -13.55
CA SER A 185 8.16 -16.05 -12.53
C SER A 185 7.79 -15.66 -11.11
N GLU A 186 7.01 -14.59 -10.93
CA GLU A 186 6.57 -14.10 -9.63
C GLU A 186 5.21 -13.39 -9.77
N PHE A 187 4.27 -13.65 -8.87
CA PHE A 187 2.97 -13.00 -8.85
C PHE A 187 2.80 -12.15 -7.59
N VAL A 188 2.70 -10.84 -7.79
CA VAL A 188 2.61 -9.82 -6.74
C VAL A 188 1.19 -9.26 -6.67
N ILE A 189 0.64 -9.25 -5.46
CA ILE A 189 -0.62 -8.61 -5.13
C ILE A 189 -0.30 -7.42 -4.24
N THR A 190 -0.62 -6.21 -4.70
CA THR A 190 -0.30 -4.97 -3.99
C THR A 190 -1.48 -4.04 -3.79
N GLY A 191 -1.37 -3.16 -2.80
CA GLY A 191 -2.36 -2.15 -2.52
C GLY A 191 -2.00 -1.29 -1.31
N HIS A 192 -2.52 -0.06 -1.31
CA HIS A 192 -2.38 0.88 -0.20
C HIS A 192 -3.74 1.20 0.43
N SER A 193 -3.77 1.43 1.74
CA SER A 193 -5.00 1.78 2.48
C SER A 193 -6.07 0.69 2.36
N MET A 194 -7.29 1.05 1.97
CA MET A 194 -8.36 0.11 1.64
C MET A 194 -7.97 -0.91 0.56
N GLY A 195 -7.14 -0.52 -0.41
CA GLY A 195 -6.62 -1.42 -1.44
C GLY A 195 -5.86 -2.60 -0.83
N ALA A 196 -5.10 -2.36 0.24
CA ALA A 196 -4.41 -3.43 0.96
C ALA A 196 -5.36 -4.47 1.57
N ALA A 197 -6.52 -4.05 2.09
CA ALA A 197 -7.53 -4.97 2.59
C ALA A 197 -8.13 -5.82 1.47
N VAL A 198 -8.36 -5.23 0.28
CA VAL A 198 -8.83 -5.94 -0.90
C VAL A 198 -7.77 -6.95 -1.39
N SER A 199 -6.49 -6.56 -1.42
CA SER A 199 -5.36 -7.42 -1.76
C SER A 199 -5.27 -8.66 -0.85
N GLN A 200 -5.43 -8.45 0.47
CA GLN A 200 -5.48 -9.55 1.44
C GLN A 200 -6.64 -10.52 1.17
N LEU A 201 -7.83 -10.00 0.85
CA LEU A 201 -9.00 -10.84 0.56
C LEU A 201 -8.86 -11.60 -0.76
N LEU A 202 -8.26 -10.97 -1.78
CA LEU A 202 -7.95 -11.65 -3.04
C LEU A 202 -6.99 -12.83 -2.81
N LEU A 203 -5.88 -12.60 -2.11
CA LEU A 203 -4.92 -13.67 -1.84
C LEU A 203 -5.55 -14.79 -1.01
N LEU A 204 -6.43 -14.45 -0.05
CA LEU A 204 -7.12 -15.45 0.77
C LEU A 204 -7.96 -16.39 -0.10
N ASP A 205 -8.71 -15.81 -1.04
CA ASP A 205 -9.54 -16.59 -1.96
C ASP A 205 -8.69 -17.43 -2.94
N ILE A 206 -7.60 -16.88 -3.48
CA ILE A 206 -6.67 -17.62 -4.35
C ILE A 206 -6.08 -18.83 -3.62
N LEU A 207 -5.64 -18.66 -2.38
CA LEU A 207 -5.08 -19.75 -1.57
C LEU A 207 -6.14 -20.78 -1.16
N ARG A 208 -7.38 -20.35 -0.95
CA ARG A 208 -8.48 -21.23 -0.54
C ARG A 208 -8.99 -22.09 -1.69
N ASP A 209 -9.01 -21.55 -2.91
CA ASP A 209 -9.61 -22.20 -4.08
C ASP A 209 -8.69 -22.03 -5.30
N GLU A 210 -7.81 -23.01 -5.50
CA GLU A 210 -6.85 -23.04 -6.62
C GLU A 210 -7.54 -23.06 -8.00
N ASN A 211 -8.85 -23.35 -8.09
CA ASN A 211 -9.59 -23.25 -9.35
C ASN A 211 -9.85 -21.79 -9.76
N LEU A 212 -9.74 -20.83 -8.83
CA LEU A 212 -9.89 -19.42 -9.16
C LEU A 212 -8.72 -18.96 -10.03
N ILE A 213 -7.49 -19.22 -9.58
CA ILE A 213 -6.24 -18.93 -10.28
C ILE A 213 -5.27 -20.07 -9.98
N SER A 214 -4.86 -20.80 -11.01
CA SER A 214 -3.81 -21.81 -10.89
C SER A 214 -2.45 -21.13 -11.01
N THR A 215 -1.77 -20.94 -9.88
CA THR A 215 -0.43 -20.33 -9.84
C THR A 215 0.68 -21.38 -9.75
N GLY A 216 0.35 -22.65 -9.50
CA GLY A 216 1.33 -23.70 -9.26
C GLY A 216 2.43 -23.27 -8.27
N SER A 217 3.69 -23.53 -8.65
CA SER A 217 4.89 -23.17 -7.89
C SER A 217 5.33 -21.71 -8.06
N ILE A 218 4.61 -20.87 -8.83
CA ILE A 218 4.95 -19.44 -8.97
C ILE A 218 4.91 -18.79 -7.57
N PRO A 219 6.02 -18.19 -7.08
CA PRO A 219 6.04 -17.46 -5.82
C PRO A 219 4.96 -16.36 -5.78
N LEU A 220 4.17 -16.36 -4.70
CA LEU A 220 3.16 -15.35 -4.45
C LEU A 220 3.68 -14.32 -3.44
N LYS A 221 3.55 -13.04 -3.75
CA LYS A 221 3.95 -11.97 -2.84
C LYS A 221 2.79 -11.04 -2.56
N LEU A 222 2.43 -10.90 -1.29
CA LEU A 222 1.53 -9.85 -0.84
C LEU A 222 2.36 -8.66 -0.36
N VAL A 223 2.23 -7.52 -1.02
CA VAL A 223 2.94 -6.29 -0.65
C VAL A 223 1.92 -5.21 -0.36
N VAL A 224 1.74 -4.83 0.90
CA VAL A 224 0.65 -3.92 1.27
C VAL A 224 1.09 -2.82 2.21
N PHE A 225 0.55 -1.63 2.00
CA PHE A 225 0.92 -0.42 2.71
C PHE A 225 -0.28 0.15 3.47
N GLY A 226 -0.11 0.45 4.76
CA GLY A 226 -1.16 1.07 5.56
C GLY A 226 -2.44 0.24 5.67
N ALA A 227 -2.29 -1.08 5.73
CA ALA A 227 -3.42 -2.00 5.75
C ALA A 227 -4.26 -1.86 7.04
N PRO A 228 -5.57 -1.59 6.95
CA PRO A 228 -6.45 -1.72 8.10
C PRO A 228 -6.64 -3.19 8.47
N ARG A 229 -7.15 -3.46 9.68
CA ARG A 229 -7.56 -4.80 10.09
C ARG A 229 -8.84 -5.20 9.36
N SER A 230 -8.77 -6.15 8.44
CA SER A 230 -9.94 -6.55 7.64
C SER A 230 -10.60 -7.84 8.12
N GLY A 231 -9.94 -8.61 8.99
CA GLY A 231 -10.39 -9.93 9.46
C GLY A 231 -10.41 -10.06 10.97
N THR A 232 -11.28 -10.95 11.46
CA THR A 232 -11.31 -11.36 12.88
C THR A 232 -10.18 -12.34 13.21
N LYS A 233 -9.89 -12.53 14.51
CA LYS A 233 -8.89 -13.49 15.00
C LYS A 233 -8.99 -14.88 14.33
N ASN A 234 -10.20 -15.42 14.18
CA ASN A 234 -10.40 -16.74 13.56
C ASN A 234 -10.07 -16.74 12.06
N LEU A 235 -10.41 -15.65 11.35
CA LEU A 235 -10.09 -15.52 9.93
C LEU A 235 -8.58 -15.35 9.69
N VAL A 236 -7.90 -14.61 10.56
CA VAL A 236 -6.43 -14.48 10.56
C VAL A 236 -5.75 -15.82 10.89
N LYS A 237 -6.33 -16.62 11.80
CA LYS A 237 -5.85 -17.99 12.04
C LYS A 237 -5.95 -18.84 10.77
N TYR A 238 -7.10 -18.79 10.10
CA TYR A 238 -7.32 -19.52 8.85
C TYR A 238 -6.40 -19.06 7.73
N TRP A 239 -6.15 -17.76 7.62
CA TRP A 239 -5.12 -17.22 6.72
C TRP A 239 -3.76 -17.86 6.95
N LYS A 240 -3.29 -17.92 8.21
CA LYS A 240 -2.02 -18.56 8.54
C LYS A 240 -1.99 -20.03 8.08
N GLU A 241 -3.06 -20.78 8.33
CA GLU A 241 -3.19 -22.17 7.90
C GLU A 241 -3.05 -22.31 6.37
N LEU A 242 -3.61 -21.37 5.59
CA LEU A 242 -3.48 -21.35 4.13
C LEU A 242 -2.05 -21.07 3.67
N LEU A 243 -1.35 -20.14 4.32
CA LEU A 243 0.05 -19.86 4.02
C LEU A 243 0.95 -21.06 4.33
N ASP A 244 0.77 -21.66 5.50
CA ASP A 244 1.54 -22.83 5.95
C ASP A 244 1.28 -24.04 5.02
N ALA A 245 0.04 -24.22 4.54
CA ALA A 245 -0.29 -25.24 3.56
C ALA A 245 0.40 -24.98 2.20
N ARG A 246 0.46 -23.73 1.74
CA ARG A 246 1.18 -23.38 0.50
C ARG A 246 2.67 -23.64 0.63
N ARG A 247 3.30 -23.23 1.73
CA ARG A 247 4.72 -23.48 2.00
C ARG A 247 5.03 -24.98 2.05
N THR A 248 4.17 -25.75 2.69
CA THR A 248 4.30 -27.22 2.74
C THR A 248 4.23 -27.84 1.35
N LYS A 249 3.37 -27.32 0.46
CA LYS A 249 3.15 -27.87 -0.89
C LYS A 249 4.20 -27.44 -1.92
N TYR A 250 4.70 -26.20 -1.84
CA TYR A 250 5.53 -25.59 -2.88
C TYR A 250 6.88 -25.03 -2.38
N GLY A 251 7.21 -25.20 -1.09
CA GLY A 251 8.43 -24.70 -0.45
C GLY A 251 8.25 -23.34 0.25
N ASP A 252 9.14 -23.00 1.17
CA ASP A 252 9.02 -21.79 2.02
C ASP A 252 8.97 -20.47 1.23
N GLU A 253 9.70 -20.41 0.12
CA GLU A 253 9.75 -19.24 -0.79
C GLU A 253 8.51 -19.10 -1.69
N SER A 254 7.60 -20.08 -1.68
CA SER A 254 6.39 -20.04 -2.50
C SER A 254 5.40 -18.94 -2.11
N ILE A 255 5.55 -18.36 -0.91
CA ILE A 255 4.73 -17.25 -0.45
C ILE A 255 5.43 -16.32 0.56
N SER A 256 5.43 -15.03 0.25
CA SER A 256 5.92 -13.97 1.13
C SER A 256 4.86 -12.90 1.39
N GLU A 257 4.85 -12.35 2.60
CA GLU A 257 3.98 -11.25 2.99
C GLU A 257 4.82 -10.08 3.50
N TYR A 258 4.60 -8.91 2.93
CA TYR A 258 5.20 -7.65 3.36
C TYR A 258 4.09 -6.65 3.65
N SER A 259 3.75 -6.50 4.93
CA SER A 259 2.78 -5.50 5.37
C SER A 259 3.49 -4.36 6.09
N VAL A 260 3.50 -3.19 5.47
CA VAL A 260 4.20 -2.00 5.96
C VAL A 260 3.23 -1.10 6.72
N LYS A 261 3.59 -0.78 7.95
CA LYS A 261 3.00 0.32 8.74
C LYS A 261 3.98 1.48 8.73
N THR A 262 3.50 2.71 8.89
CA THR A 262 4.38 3.87 9.00
C THR A 262 4.04 4.72 10.21
N TYR A 263 5.04 5.50 10.66
CA TYR A 263 4.88 6.45 11.74
C TYR A 263 3.71 7.39 11.50
N ASN A 264 2.90 7.59 12.55
CA ASN A 264 1.77 8.51 12.58
C ASN A 264 0.65 8.23 11.57
N ASP A 265 0.63 7.03 10.97
CA ASP A 265 -0.55 6.54 10.27
C ASP A 265 -1.54 5.91 11.27
N GLY A 266 -2.80 6.32 11.19
CA GLY A 266 -3.89 5.80 12.01
C GLY A 266 -4.64 4.62 11.41
N VAL A 267 -4.55 4.38 10.10
CA VAL A 267 -5.34 3.35 9.40
C VAL A 267 -5.07 1.93 9.92
N PRO A 268 -3.82 1.51 10.20
CA PRO A 268 -3.55 0.21 10.80
C PRO A 268 -4.19 0.02 12.18
N SER A 269 -4.57 1.10 12.85
CA SER A 269 -5.26 1.04 14.15
C SER A 269 -6.75 0.76 14.02
N LEU A 270 -7.26 0.64 12.80
CA LEU A 270 -8.67 0.49 12.49
C LEU A 270 -8.99 -0.83 11.76
N PRO A 271 -10.16 -1.44 12.03
CA PRO A 271 -10.97 -1.23 13.22
C PRO A 271 -10.19 -1.59 14.51
N PRO A 272 -10.60 -1.05 15.67
CA PRO A 272 -9.98 -1.37 16.95
C PRO A 272 -9.94 -2.86 17.32
N LEU A 273 -8.91 -3.26 18.07
CA LEU A 273 -8.73 -4.63 18.57
C LEU A 273 -9.88 -5.14 19.45
N THR A 274 -10.54 -4.23 20.17
CA THR A 274 -11.69 -4.50 21.05
C THR A 274 -12.89 -5.05 20.29
N PHE A 275 -13.01 -4.74 19.00
CA PHE A 275 -14.02 -5.34 18.13
C PHE A 275 -13.62 -6.72 17.60
N GLY A 276 -12.47 -7.28 18.00
CA GLY A 276 -12.03 -8.63 17.64
C GLY A 276 -11.35 -8.76 16.28
N TYR A 277 -11.10 -7.63 15.60
CA TYR A 277 -10.29 -7.57 14.39
C TYR A 277 -8.80 -7.72 14.71
N ARG A 278 -8.03 -8.32 13.81
CA ARG A 278 -6.59 -8.57 13.94
C ARG A 278 -5.88 -8.27 12.62
N HIS A 279 -4.58 -8.00 12.67
CA HIS A 279 -3.79 -7.93 11.44
C HIS A 279 -3.52 -9.33 10.88
N TYR A 280 -3.52 -9.42 9.54
CA TYR A 280 -3.20 -10.66 8.83
C TYR A 280 -1.71 -11.01 8.95
N ALA A 281 -0.84 -10.05 8.65
CA ALA A 281 0.61 -10.24 8.66
C ALA A 281 1.11 -10.62 10.06
N GLN A 282 1.85 -11.73 10.12
CA GLN A 282 2.43 -12.23 11.37
C GLN A 282 3.70 -11.47 11.77
N SER A 283 4.47 -11.00 10.78
CA SER A 283 5.72 -10.25 10.95
C SER A 283 5.66 -8.99 10.06
N PRO A 284 4.92 -7.94 10.46
CA PRO A 284 4.84 -6.72 9.68
C PRO A 284 6.17 -5.95 9.70
N LEU A 285 6.24 -4.93 8.86
CA LEU A 285 7.35 -3.99 8.78
C LEU A 285 6.89 -2.62 9.24
N TYR A 286 7.81 -1.85 9.81
CA TYR A 286 7.55 -0.48 10.27
C TYR A 286 8.51 0.48 9.61
N PHE A 287 7.97 1.44 8.86
CA PHE A 287 8.72 2.49 8.18
C PHE A 287 8.64 3.78 8.98
N VAL A 288 9.79 4.34 9.36
CA VAL A 288 9.88 5.64 10.02
C VAL A 288 11.15 6.34 9.57
N HIS A 289 11.01 7.61 9.17
CA HIS A 289 12.14 8.50 8.93
C HIS A 289 13.20 7.94 7.95
N GLY A 290 12.76 7.29 6.88
CA GLY A 290 13.64 6.75 5.83
C GLY A 290 14.20 5.35 6.14
N ARG A 291 13.91 4.80 7.32
CA ARG A 291 14.38 3.47 7.74
C ARG A 291 13.21 2.50 7.87
N LEU A 292 13.48 1.25 7.50
CA LEU A 292 12.55 0.14 7.59
C LEU A 292 13.01 -0.86 8.65
N TYR A 293 12.08 -1.25 9.52
CA TYR A 293 12.32 -2.17 10.62
C TYR A 293 11.41 -3.38 10.51
N ARG A 294 11.91 -4.54 10.92
CA ARG A 294 11.13 -5.73 11.22
C ARG A 294 10.41 -5.51 12.54
N VAL A 295 9.11 -5.81 12.56
CA VAL A 295 8.33 -5.79 13.80
C VAL A 295 8.34 -7.19 14.41
N PRO A 296 8.71 -7.33 15.70
CA PRO A 296 8.59 -8.59 16.43
C PRO A 296 7.17 -9.18 16.35
N PRO A 297 6.99 -10.51 16.16
CA PRO A 297 5.66 -11.10 15.97
C PRO A 297 4.66 -10.86 17.11
N ASP A 298 5.14 -10.73 18.34
CA ASP A 298 4.35 -10.39 19.53
C ASP A 298 3.89 -8.92 19.55
N SER A 299 4.58 -8.07 18.80
CA SER A 299 4.30 -6.64 18.65
C SER A 299 3.48 -6.31 17.39
N ARG A 300 3.06 -7.31 16.61
CA ARG A 300 2.38 -7.10 15.31
C ARG A 300 1.07 -6.33 15.36
N GLU A 301 0.39 -6.30 16.51
CA GLU A 301 -0.90 -5.62 16.66
C GLU A 301 -0.77 -4.12 16.94
N TYR A 302 0.42 -3.65 17.35
CA TYR A 302 0.72 -2.25 17.57
C TYR A 302 0.91 -1.52 16.24
N ALA A 303 0.57 -0.23 16.24
CA ALA A 303 0.70 0.63 15.06
C ALA A 303 1.85 1.63 15.18
N LEU A 304 2.33 1.89 16.40
CA LEU A 304 3.43 2.82 16.66
C LEU A 304 4.55 2.13 17.44
N PHE A 305 5.77 2.60 17.21
CA PHE A 305 6.99 2.10 17.82
C PHE A 305 7.89 3.27 18.16
N HIS A 306 8.58 3.16 19.29
CA HIS A 306 9.74 4.00 19.58
C HIS A 306 10.97 3.45 18.84
N VAL A 307 11.90 4.32 18.47
CA VAL A 307 13.19 3.96 17.89
C VAL A 307 14.28 4.47 18.83
N THR A 308 15.39 3.74 18.96
CA THR A 308 16.49 4.18 19.80
C THR A 308 17.15 5.47 19.26
N PRO A 309 17.51 6.45 20.13
CA PRO A 309 18.03 7.75 19.70
C PRO A 309 19.36 7.70 18.93
N ASP A 310 20.17 6.68 19.14
CA ASP A 310 21.45 6.46 18.44
C ASP A 310 21.29 6.14 16.94
N LEU A 311 20.06 5.89 16.49
CA LEU A 311 19.70 5.69 15.08
C LEU A 311 19.06 6.93 14.46
N GLU A 312 18.74 7.93 15.27
CA GLU A 312 18.44 9.27 14.79
C GLU A 312 19.79 9.93 14.49
N ASP A 313 20.32 9.69 13.28
CA ASP A 313 21.48 10.45 12.81
C ASP A 313 21.07 11.93 12.78
N GLU A 314 21.60 12.72 13.73
CA GLU A 314 21.30 14.15 13.85
C GLU A 314 21.59 14.93 12.55
N HIS A 315 22.38 14.35 11.64
CA HIS A 315 22.71 14.92 10.34
C HIS A 315 21.77 14.48 9.21
N VAL A 316 21.01 13.38 9.35
CA VAL A 316 20.04 12.92 8.34
C VAL A 316 18.64 13.34 8.77
N ARG A 317 18.22 14.50 8.27
CA ARG A 317 16.85 14.97 8.48
C ARG A 317 15.87 14.07 7.72
N PRO A 318 14.85 13.51 8.38
CA PRO A 318 13.83 12.75 7.67
C PRO A 318 13.11 13.65 6.68
N GLU A 319 12.85 13.16 5.47
CA GLU A 319 12.08 13.91 4.46
C GLU A 319 10.65 14.20 4.96
N HIS A 320 10.04 13.21 5.61
CA HIS A 320 8.66 13.23 6.08
C HIS A 320 8.58 13.09 7.62
N PRO A 321 9.06 14.07 8.41
CA PRO A 321 9.17 13.95 9.87
C PRO A 321 7.83 13.70 10.57
N ARG A 322 6.72 14.21 10.02
CA ARG A 322 5.37 14.00 10.59
C ARG A 322 4.76 12.65 10.22
N GLY A 323 5.39 11.86 9.35
CA GLY A 323 4.84 10.61 8.82
C GLY A 323 3.41 10.79 8.30
N GLY A 324 2.57 9.77 8.44
CA GLY A 324 1.17 9.80 8.03
C GLY A 324 0.88 8.82 6.90
N HIS A 325 -0.41 8.61 6.67
CA HIS A 325 -0.90 7.58 5.75
C HIS A 325 -0.45 7.75 4.29
N ASN A 326 0.02 8.91 3.87
CA ASN A 326 0.41 9.15 2.48
C ASN A 326 1.93 9.11 2.25
N TYR A 327 2.70 8.63 3.25
CA TYR A 327 4.17 8.67 3.25
C TYR A 327 4.79 7.30 3.51
N TYR A 328 4.78 6.43 2.49
CA TYR A 328 5.34 5.09 2.54
C TYR A 328 6.62 4.98 1.71
N ASN A 329 7.62 4.22 2.20
CA ASN A 329 8.87 3.92 1.50
C ASN A 329 9.64 5.15 0.98
N GLY A 330 9.57 6.28 1.69
CA GLY A 330 10.21 7.53 1.26
C GLY A 330 9.51 8.21 0.07
N ARG A 331 8.27 7.82 -0.23
CA ARG A 331 7.48 8.39 -1.33
C ARG A 331 6.40 9.33 -0.80
N ASP A 332 6.14 10.38 -1.56
CA ASP A 332 5.13 11.40 -1.27
C ASP A 332 3.90 11.18 -2.17
N MET A 333 2.90 10.45 -1.66
CA MET A 333 1.65 10.22 -2.40
C MET A 333 0.84 11.51 -2.60
N GLU A 334 1.05 12.55 -1.77
CA GLU A 334 0.40 13.86 -1.96
C GLU A 334 0.98 14.56 -3.19
N LYS A 335 2.30 14.47 -3.40
CA LYS A 335 2.95 14.96 -4.63
C LYS A 335 2.44 14.20 -5.85
N PHE A 336 2.33 12.88 -5.78
CA PHE A 336 1.74 12.08 -6.87
C PHE A 336 0.32 12.56 -7.21
N ALA A 337 -0.58 12.59 -6.22
CA ALA A 337 -1.97 12.97 -6.43
C ALA A 337 -2.10 14.40 -6.98
N ARG A 338 -1.28 15.34 -6.49
CA ARG A 338 -1.25 16.72 -6.97
C ARG A 338 -0.82 16.80 -8.44
N ARG A 339 0.26 16.11 -8.82
CA ARG A 339 0.78 16.12 -10.21
C ARG A 339 -0.16 15.41 -11.17
N ILE A 340 -0.73 14.26 -10.79
CA ILE A 340 -1.77 13.60 -11.60
C ILE A 340 -3.00 14.50 -11.75
N GLY A 341 -3.42 15.21 -10.70
CA GLY A 341 -4.51 16.19 -10.80
C GLY A 341 -4.19 17.39 -11.68
N TRP A 342 -2.92 17.77 -11.83
CA TRP A 342 -2.48 18.77 -12.80
C TRP A 342 -2.55 18.24 -14.23
N LEU A 343 -2.16 16.98 -14.44
CA LEU A 343 -2.25 16.30 -15.73
C LEU A 343 -3.71 16.13 -16.17
N ASP A 344 -4.59 15.68 -15.28
CA ASP A 344 -6.04 15.59 -15.55
C ASP A 344 -6.61 16.92 -16.06
N LYS A 345 -6.22 18.04 -15.43
CA LYS A 345 -6.65 19.38 -15.86
C LYS A 345 -6.06 19.78 -17.22
N ALA A 346 -4.80 19.43 -17.49
CA ALA A 346 -4.16 19.69 -18.76
C ALA A 346 -4.84 18.92 -19.90
N MET A 347 -5.14 17.63 -19.68
CA MET A 347 -5.83 16.78 -20.66
C MET A 347 -7.26 17.22 -20.99
N LYS A 348 -7.92 17.94 -20.07
CA LYS A 348 -9.26 18.50 -20.26
C LYS A 348 -9.27 19.90 -20.89
N THR A 349 -8.09 20.47 -21.11
CA THR A 349 -7.94 21.80 -21.71
C THR A 349 -7.55 21.63 -23.18
N GLU A 350 -8.12 22.44 -24.07
CA GLU A 350 -7.79 22.41 -25.49
C GLU A 350 -6.32 22.80 -25.73
N GLY A 351 -5.60 22.00 -26.52
CA GLY A 351 -4.18 22.17 -26.82
C GLY A 351 -3.34 20.92 -26.53
N ASP A 352 -2.01 21.04 -26.65
CA ASP A 352 -1.09 19.97 -26.26
C ASP A 352 -1.02 19.86 -24.73
N TRP A 353 -1.52 18.76 -24.19
CA TRP A 353 -1.53 18.47 -22.76
C TRP A 353 -0.12 18.51 -22.15
N THR A 354 0.92 18.19 -22.94
CA THR A 354 2.33 18.16 -22.51
C THR A 354 2.82 19.57 -22.20
N GLU A 355 2.59 20.51 -23.12
CA GLU A 355 2.95 21.93 -22.96
C GLU A 355 2.14 22.57 -21.83
N LEU A 356 0.83 22.30 -21.79
CA LEU A 356 -0.08 22.79 -20.75
C LEU A 356 0.35 22.29 -19.36
N TYR A 357 0.76 21.03 -19.25
CA TYR A 357 1.26 20.45 -18.01
C TYR A 357 2.61 21.08 -17.61
N ARG A 358 3.58 21.23 -18.52
CA ARG A 358 4.88 21.89 -18.23
C ARG A 358 4.68 23.33 -17.75
N SER A 359 3.79 24.09 -18.41
CA SER A 359 3.43 25.46 -18.01
C SER A 359 2.86 25.51 -16.58
N ARG A 360 1.99 24.55 -16.25
CA ARG A 360 1.41 24.42 -14.91
C ARG A 360 2.46 24.07 -13.85
N VAL A 361 3.40 23.17 -14.14
CA VAL A 361 4.53 22.86 -13.24
C VAL A 361 5.41 24.10 -13.02
N ALA A 362 5.77 24.82 -14.09
CA ALA A 362 6.58 26.03 -14.00
C ALA A 362 5.92 27.12 -13.14
N LYS A 363 4.59 27.22 -13.15
CA LYS A 363 3.84 28.16 -12.30
C LYS A 363 3.90 27.81 -10.80
N HIS A 364 4.04 26.53 -10.44
CA HIS A 364 4.04 26.08 -9.05
C HIS A 364 5.46 25.83 -8.49
N ASN A 365 6.49 25.86 -9.35
CA ASN A 365 7.90 25.82 -8.95
C ASN A 365 8.52 27.23 -8.80
N ARG A 366 7.75 28.28 -9.07
CA ARG A 366 8.07 29.68 -8.72
C ARG A 366 7.43 30.00 -7.38
#